data_AF-A0A838QQ38-F1
#
_entry.id   AF-A0A838QQ38-F1
#
_cell.length_a   1.000
_cell.length_b   1.000
_cell.length_c   1.000
_cell.angle_alpha   90.00
_cell.angle_beta   90.00
_cell.angle_gamma   90.00
#
_symmetry.space_group_name_H-M   'P 1'
#
loop_
_entity.id
_entity.type
_entity.pdbx_description
1 polymer ?
#
loop_
_entity_poly.entity_id
_entity_poly.type
_entity_poly.pdbx_seq_one_letter_code
_entity_poly.pdbx_strand_id
1 'polypeptide(L)'
;EASPGGIRQTWGSQGSRTGGSNFGSYENATFDSHVDSALSAMSFDARRAHFTSAYQQIIDDAPAIWMAEPRRIIVIHRRIDVTGLRADAWWAKIGDWSIPANSRIPRDNPPSVQ
;
A
#
# COMPACT_ATOMS: atom_id res chain seq x y z
N GLU A 1 -3.79 5.97 -0.85
CA GLU A 1 -2.73 4.97 -1.09
C GLU A 1 -3.18 3.65 -0.47
N ALA A 2 -2.80 2.50 -1.05
CA ALA A 2 -3.08 1.20 -0.45
C ALA A 2 -2.09 0.96 0.70
N SER A 3 -2.45 1.45 1.89
CA SER A 3 -1.69 1.23 3.13
C SER A 3 -2.67 0.82 4.24
N PRO A 4 -2.18 0.13 5.30
CA PRO A 4 -3.03 -0.25 6.43
C PRO A 4 -3.77 0.94 7.05
N GLY A 5 -3.18 2.15 7.05
CA GLY A 5 -3.83 3.36 7.57
C GLY A 5 -4.90 3.93 6.64
N GLY A 6 -4.80 3.69 5.34
CA GLY A 6 -5.74 4.20 4.34
C GLY A 6 -7.16 3.66 4.53
N ILE A 7 -7.31 2.46 5.10
CA ILE A 7 -8.61 1.82 5.32
C ILE A 7 -9.52 2.65 6.23
N ARG A 8 -8.96 3.33 7.25
CA ARG A 8 -9.71 4.22 8.14
C ARG A 8 -10.31 5.40 7.38
N GLN A 9 -9.60 5.93 6.38
CA GLN A 9 -10.06 7.05 5.57
C GLN A 9 -11.10 6.63 4.52
N THR A 10 -10.93 5.46 3.89
CA THR A 10 -11.77 5.03 2.77
C THR A 10 -12.99 4.22 3.17
N TRP A 11 -12.95 3.55 4.33
CA TRP A 11 -14.00 2.65 4.80
C TRP A 11 -14.40 2.87 6.25
N GLY A 12 -13.60 3.59 7.05
CA GLY A 12 -13.98 3.92 8.42
C GLY A 12 -15.02 5.04 8.49
N SER A 13 -15.73 5.11 9.62
CA SER A 13 -16.80 6.11 9.82
C SER A 13 -16.27 7.55 9.82
N GLN A 14 -14.98 7.78 10.11
CA GLN A 14 -14.37 9.12 10.02
C GLN A 14 -14.37 9.67 8.59
N GLY A 15 -14.35 8.79 7.59
CA GLY A 15 -14.36 9.15 6.18
C GLY A 15 -15.76 9.35 5.59
N SER A 16 -16.85 9.09 6.34
CA SER A 16 -18.23 9.09 5.82
C SER A 16 -18.84 10.49 5.68
N ARG A 17 -18.16 11.51 6.24
CA ARG A 17 -18.62 12.90 6.29
C ARG A 17 -18.25 13.66 5.02
N THR A 18 -18.84 14.84 4.83
CA THR A 18 -18.60 15.72 3.68
C THR A 18 -17.11 15.99 3.47
N GLY A 19 -16.61 15.70 2.27
CA GLY A 19 -15.18 15.83 1.93
C GLY A 19 -14.32 14.62 2.30
N GLY A 20 -14.91 13.58 2.91
CA GLY A 20 -14.24 12.31 3.19
C GLY A 20 -14.17 11.37 1.99
N SER A 21 -13.46 10.25 2.15
CA SER A 21 -13.19 9.28 1.07
C SER A 21 -13.99 7.97 1.21
N ASN A 22 -14.89 7.88 2.17
CA ASN A 22 -15.86 6.79 2.30
C ASN A 22 -17.14 7.17 1.56
N PHE A 23 -17.11 6.96 0.25
CA PHE A 23 -18.17 7.41 -0.67
C PHE A 23 -19.51 6.68 -0.48
N GLY A 24 -19.50 5.48 0.12
CA GLY A 24 -20.70 4.73 0.45
C GLY A 24 -21.31 5.11 1.80
N SER A 25 -20.69 6.01 2.55
CA SER A 25 -21.09 6.38 3.92
C SER A 25 -21.27 5.17 4.84
N TYR A 26 -20.46 4.13 4.66
CA TYR A 26 -20.49 2.94 5.51
C TYR A 26 -20.00 3.30 6.91
N GLU A 27 -20.77 2.95 7.94
CA GLU A 27 -20.45 3.22 9.35
C GLU A 27 -20.73 1.97 10.18
N ASN A 28 -19.71 1.42 10.84
CA ASN A 28 -19.83 0.26 11.71
C ASN A 28 -18.79 0.34 12.85
N ALA A 29 -19.27 0.41 14.10
CA ALA A 29 -18.41 0.58 15.27
C ALA A 29 -17.49 -0.62 15.54
N THR A 30 -17.93 -1.85 15.23
CA THR A 30 -17.10 -3.06 15.37
C THR A 30 -15.97 -3.05 14.35
N PHE A 31 -16.27 -2.67 13.10
CA PHE A 31 -15.27 -2.49 12.06
C PHE A 31 -14.22 -1.43 12.47
N ASP A 32 -14.67 -0.25 12.89
CA ASP A 32 -13.80 0.85 13.31
C ASP A 32 -12.91 0.44 14.49
N SER A 33 -13.48 -0.24 15.49
CA SER A 33 -12.74 -0.74 16.66
C SER A 33 -11.61 -1.69 16.25
N HIS A 34 -11.87 -2.64 15.35
CA HIS A 34 -10.84 -3.54 14.87
C HIS A 34 -9.76 -2.82 14.05
N VAL A 35 -10.13 -1.88 13.18
CA VAL A 35 -9.16 -1.07 12.43
C VAL A 35 -8.27 -0.26 13.40
N ASP A 36 -8.84 0.34 14.43
CA ASP A 36 -8.10 1.12 15.42
C ASP A 36 -7.15 0.26 16.27
N SER A 37 -7.61 -0.91 16.72
CA SER A 37 -6.76 -1.88 17.40
C SER A 37 -5.64 -2.39 16.49
N ALA A 38 -5.92 -2.66 15.22
CA ALA A 38 -4.88 -3.09 14.27
C ALA A 38 -3.80 -2.02 14.05
N LEU A 39 -4.21 -0.75 13.95
CA LEU A 39 -3.29 0.35 13.71
C LEU A 39 -2.43 0.69 14.93
N SER A 40 -2.94 0.47 16.14
CA SER A 40 -2.21 0.67 17.41
C SER A 40 -1.41 -0.56 17.86
N ALA A 41 -1.66 -1.75 17.30
CA ALA A 41 -0.98 -2.98 17.70
C ALA A 41 0.54 -2.95 17.44
N MET A 42 1.33 -3.30 18.47
CA MET A 42 2.80 -3.35 18.39
C MET A 42 3.33 -4.71 17.91
N SER A 43 2.51 -5.76 17.92
CA SER A 43 2.88 -7.07 17.39
C SER A 43 2.25 -7.30 16.01
N PHE A 44 3.00 -8.00 15.15
CA PHE A 44 2.50 -8.37 13.82
C PHE A 44 1.27 -9.28 13.92
N ASP A 45 1.28 -10.25 14.82
CA ASP A 45 0.18 -11.22 14.97
C ASP A 45 -1.11 -10.55 15.44
N ALA A 46 -1.04 -9.64 16.42
CA ALA A 46 -2.21 -8.90 16.88
C ALA A 46 -2.76 -7.99 15.78
N ARG A 47 -1.86 -7.29 15.06
CA ARG A 47 -2.24 -6.46 13.90
C ARG A 47 -2.95 -7.27 12.83
N ARG A 48 -2.39 -8.44 12.46
CA ARG A 48 -2.97 -9.36 11.49
C ARG A 48 -4.34 -9.85 11.95
N ALA A 49 -4.49 -10.25 13.21
CA ALA A 49 -5.74 -10.74 13.76
C ALA A 49 -6.85 -9.68 13.66
N HIS A 50 -6.58 -8.46 14.13
CA HIS A 50 -7.55 -7.37 14.07
C HIS A 50 -7.92 -6.96 12.64
N PHE A 51 -6.96 -6.86 11.72
CA PHE A 51 -7.30 -6.60 10.32
C PHE A 51 -8.11 -7.73 9.69
N THR A 52 -7.83 -8.99 10.05
CA THR A 52 -8.62 -10.13 9.57
C THR A 52 -10.07 -10.01 10.02
N SER A 53 -10.31 -9.68 11.30
CA SER A 53 -11.67 -9.45 11.82
C SER A 53 -12.36 -8.24 11.16
N ALA A 54 -11.65 -7.12 10.97
CA ALA A 54 -12.20 -5.96 10.28
C ALA A 54 -12.61 -6.30 8.83
N TYR A 55 -11.74 -7.00 8.09
CA TYR A 55 -12.05 -7.40 6.71
C TYR A 55 -13.20 -8.38 6.64
N GLN A 56 -13.32 -9.31 7.58
CA GLN A 56 -14.47 -10.21 7.61
C GLN A 56 -15.77 -9.43 7.88
N GLN A 57 -15.77 -8.51 8.85
CA GLN A 57 -16.94 -7.68 9.14
C GLN A 57 -17.44 -6.90 7.91
N ILE A 58 -16.54 -6.23 7.18
CA ILE A 58 -16.95 -5.45 6.00
C ILE A 58 -17.33 -6.34 4.81
N ILE A 59 -16.83 -7.58 4.74
CA ILE A 59 -17.29 -8.57 3.75
C ILE A 59 -18.72 -8.99 4.08
N ASP A 60 -19.01 -9.28 5.35
CA ASP A 60 -20.33 -9.74 5.80
C ASP A 60 -21.40 -8.63 5.67
N ASP A 61 -21.03 -7.37 5.92
CA ASP A 61 -21.91 -6.22 5.78
C ASP A 61 -22.18 -5.83 4.31
N ALA A 62 -21.32 -6.29 3.38
CA ALA A 62 -21.41 -6.08 1.95
C ALA A 62 -21.73 -4.63 1.49
N PRO A 63 -21.01 -3.58 1.97
CA PRO A 63 -21.26 -2.19 1.55
C PRO A 63 -20.82 -1.91 0.11
N ALA A 64 -20.09 -2.84 -0.51
CA ALA A 64 -19.66 -2.79 -1.90
C ALA A 64 -19.54 -4.20 -2.50
N ILE A 65 -19.50 -4.26 -3.84
CA ILE A 65 -19.20 -5.49 -4.57
C ILE A 65 -17.69 -5.53 -4.85
N TRP A 66 -16.99 -6.51 -4.27
CA TRP A 66 -15.56 -6.70 -4.46
C TRP A 66 -15.29 -7.36 -5.82
N MET A 67 -14.84 -6.58 -6.81
CA MET A 67 -14.66 -7.08 -8.18
C MET A 67 -13.33 -7.83 -8.40
N ALA A 68 -12.22 -7.17 -8.09
CA ALA A 68 -10.87 -7.69 -8.33
C ALA A 68 -9.81 -6.93 -7.54
N GLU A 69 -8.67 -7.56 -7.30
CA GLU A 69 -7.43 -6.89 -6.92
C GLU A 69 -6.59 -6.61 -8.17
N PRO A 70 -6.40 -5.35 -8.59
CA PRO A 70 -5.59 -5.04 -9.76
C PRO A 70 -4.14 -5.47 -9.56
N ARG A 71 -3.63 -6.32 -10.46
CA ARG A 71 -2.20 -6.65 -10.50
C ARG A 71 -1.42 -5.46 -11.05
N ARG A 72 -0.49 -4.94 -10.25
CA ARG A 72 0.44 -3.89 -10.70
C ARG A 72 1.57 -4.55 -11.49
N ILE A 73 1.79 -4.06 -12.71
CA ILE A 73 2.92 -4.48 -13.55
C ILE A 73 3.95 -3.35 -13.54
N ILE A 74 5.20 -3.69 -13.22
CA ILE A 74 6.34 -2.80 -13.39
C ILE A 74 7.23 -3.33 -14.51
N VAL A 75 7.62 -2.43 -15.43
CA VAL A 75 8.55 -2.76 -16.51
C VAL A 75 9.84 -2.04 -16.24
N ILE A 76 10.92 -2.81 -16.13
CA ILE A 76 12.26 -2.30 -15.81
C ILE A 76 13.19 -2.65 -16.96
N HIS A 77 14.01 -1.69 -17.39
CA HIS A 77 14.96 -1.93 -18.47
C HIS A 77 15.98 -2.98 -18.04
N ARG A 78 16.28 -3.97 -18.90
CA ARG A 78 17.23 -5.08 -18.64
C ARG A 78 18.65 -4.71 -18.18
N ARG A 79 18.98 -3.41 -18.22
CA ARG A 79 20.31 -2.87 -17.85
C ARG A 79 20.33 -2.43 -16.39
N ILE A 80 19.18 -2.45 -15.70
CA ILE A 80 19.03 -2.00 -14.33
C ILE A 80 18.95 -3.24 -13.46
N ASP A 81 19.92 -3.37 -12.56
CA ASP A 81 19.89 -4.32 -11.47
C ASP A 81 19.07 -3.72 -10.33
N VAL A 82 18.02 -4.44 -9.94
CA VAL A 82 17.01 -3.98 -9.00
C VAL A 82 17.19 -4.68 -7.66
N THR A 83 17.23 -3.90 -6.59
CA THR A 83 17.32 -4.41 -5.23
C THR A 83 16.13 -3.91 -4.41
N GLY A 84 15.54 -4.79 -3.60
CA GLY A 84 14.49 -4.41 -2.65
C GLY A 84 13.20 -3.91 -3.29
N LEU A 85 12.81 -4.47 -4.45
CA LEU A 85 11.54 -4.14 -5.10
C LEU A 85 10.35 -4.49 -4.19
N ARG A 86 9.46 -3.52 -3.97
CA ARG A 86 8.24 -3.68 -3.19
C ARG A 86 7.02 -3.33 -4.02
N ALA A 87 5.92 -4.06 -3.84
CA ALA A 87 4.66 -3.81 -4.57
C ALA A 87 3.90 -2.57 -4.09
N ASP A 88 4.04 -2.24 -2.80
CA ASP A 88 3.42 -1.09 -2.14
C ASP A 88 4.23 0.20 -2.33
N ALA A 89 5.56 0.10 -2.35
CA ALA A 89 6.46 1.24 -2.44
C ALA A 89 7.70 0.92 -3.32
N TRP A 90 7.49 0.71 -4.61
CA TRP A 90 8.57 0.34 -5.56
C TRP A 90 9.74 1.33 -5.58
N TRP A 91 9.46 2.60 -5.29
CA TRP A 91 10.44 3.69 -5.26
C TRP A 91 11.31 3.70 -3.99
N ALA A 92 10.92 2.97 -2.93
CA ALA A 92 11.55 3.07 -1.61
C ALA A 92 13.04 2.68 -1.59
N LYS A 93 13.48 1.89 -2.58
CA LYS A 93 14.85 1.38 -2.70
C LYS A 93 15.51 1.74 -4.04
N ILE A 94 14.95 2.71 -4.77
CA ILE A 94 15.46 3.09 -6.09
C ILE A 94 16.91 3.60 -6.06
N GLY A 95 17.34 4.20 -4.93
CA GLY A 95 18.73 4.64 -4.74
C GLY A 95 19.74 3.50 -4.66
N ASP A 96 19.28 2.28 -4.35
CA ASP A 96 20.12 1.07 -4.29
C ASP A 96 20.17 0.35 -5.64
N TRP A 97 19.45 0.84 -6.65
CA TRP A 97 19.44 0.25 -7.99
C TRP A 97 20.66 0.73 -8.76
N SER A 98 21.17 -0.11 -9.66
CA SER A 98 22.38 0.22 -10.39
C SER A 98 22.34 -0.25 -11.84
N ILE A 99 23.21 0.34 -12.67
CA ILE A 99 23.52 -0.19 -14.00
C ILE A 99 24.89 -0.87 -13.90
N PRO A 100 24.99 -2.19 -14.13
CA PRO A 100 26.25 -2.91 -14.15
C PRO A 100 27.24 -2.26 -15.11
N ALA A 101 28.52 -2.23 -14.75
CA ALA A 101 29.54 -1.48 -15.51
C ALA A 101 29.60 -1.88 -16.99
N ASN A 102 29.43 -3.17 -17.30
CA ASN A 102 29.41 -3.71 -18.66
C ASN A 102 28.14 -3.35 -19.46
N SER A 103 27.11 -2.81 -18.82
CA SER A 103 25.81 -2.45 -19.41
C SER A 103 25.58 -0.93 -19.48
N ARG A 104 26.56 -0.14 -19.06
CA ARG A 104 26.51 1.32 -19.11
C ARG A 104 26.72 1.82 -20.53
N ILE A 105 25.97 2.87 -20.90
CA ILE A 105 26.17 3.64 -22.13
C ILE A 105 26.76 5.01 -21.78
N PRO A 106 27.25 5.82 -22.76
CA PRO A 106 27.87 7.12 -22.46
C PRO A 106 27.05 8.04 -21.55
N ARG A 107 25.72 8.03 -21.70
CA ARG A 107 24.78 8.80 -20.84
C ARG A 107 24.87 8.42 -19.35
N ASP A 108 25.17 7.17 -19.04
CA ASP A 108 25.16 6.65 -17.66
C ASP A 108 26.44 7.01 -16.88
N ASN A 109 27.42 7.63 -17.56
CA ASN A 109 28.65 8.14 -16.98
C ASN A 109 28.60 9.68 -16.93
N PRO A 110 28.07 10.28 -15.85
CA PRO A 110 28.14 11.73 -15.72
C PRO A 110 29.61 12.18 -15.69
N PRO A 111 29.96 13.31 -16.32
CA PRO A 111 31.32 13.86 -16.23
C PRO A 111 31.68 14.05 -14.76
N SER A 112 32.88 13.62 -14.37
CA SER A 112 33.41 13.85 -13.03
C SER A 112 33.39 15.36 -12.77
N VAL A 113 32.61 15.77 -11.76
CA VAL A 113 32.65 17.15 -11.26
C VAL A 113 34.07 17.39 -10.76
N GLN A 114 34.79 18.32 -11.39
CA GLN A 114 36.06 18.87 -10.90
C GLN A 114 35.80 19.81 -9.73
#